data_AF-A0A2G2B1A0-F1
#
_entry.id   AF-A0A2G2B1A0-F1
#
_cell.length_a   1.000
_cell.length_b   1.000
_cell.length_c   1.000
_cell.angle_alpha   90.00
_cell.angle_beta   90.00
_cell.angle_gamma   90.00
#
_symmetry.space_group_name_H-M   'P 1'
#
loop_
_entity.id
_entity.type
_entity.pdbx_description
1 polymer ?
#
loop_
_entity_poly.entity_id
_entity_poly.type
_entity_poly.pdbx_seq_one_letter_code
_entity_poly.pdbx_strand_id
1 'polypeptide(L)' 'MSKMTQEQLADRWHMSPRTLEQWRWLGKGPIFLKIGARVLYREEDVDAYEAAQLCQNTSGPLPPEPV' A
#
# COMPACT_ATOMS: atom_id res chain seq x y z
N MET A 1 0.02 -1.66 17.06
CA MET A 1 -0.60 -1.30 15.77
C MET A 1 0.00 0.02 15.30
N SER A 2 1.14 -0.07 14.60
CA SER A 2 1.80 1.08 14.01
C SER A 2 1.00 1.56 12.80
N LYS A 3 0.80 2.88 12.71
CA LYS A 3 0.09 3.55 11.62
C LYS A 3 1.09 4.49 10.97
N MET A 4 1.20 4.43 9.65
CA MET A 4 2.12 5.24 8.85
C MET A 4 1.33 6.31 8.10
N THR A 5 1.84 7.52 8.00
CA THR A 5 1.24 8.51 7.09
C THR A 5 1.60 8.20 5.63
N GLN A 6 0.94 8.85 4.68
CA GLN A 6 1.32 8.79 3.27
C GLN A 6 2.81 9.10 3.05
N GLU A 7 3.36 10.07 3.78
CA GLU A 7 4.78 10.45 3.69
C GLU A 7 5.70 9.35 4.21
N GLN A 8 5.35 8.70 5.32
CA GLN A 8 6.13 7.57 5.83
C GLN A 8 6.07 6.36 4.92
N LEU A 9 4.91 6.09 4.32
CA LEU A 9 4.77 5.02 3.33
C LEU A 9 5.59 5.33 2.06
N ALA A 10 5.56 6.58 1.60
CA ALA A 10 6.37 7.05 0.48
C ALA A 10 7.87 6.86 0.74
N ASP A 11 8.34 7.24 1.93
CA ASP A 11 9.73 7.06 2.35
C ASP A 11 10.11 5.57 2.39
N ARG A 12 9.30 4.73 3.02
CA ARG A 12 9.52 3.27 3.12
C ARG A 12 9.60 2.58 1.76
N TRP A 13 8.71 2.93 0.84
CA TRP A 13 8.69 2.35 -0.51
C TRP A 13 9.63 3.06 -1.49
N HIS A 14 10.38 4.06 -1.03
CA HIS A 14 11.18 4.96 -1.87
C HIS A 14 10.37 5.50 -3.07
N MET A 15 9.07 5.73 -2.85
CA MET A 15 8.16 6.26 -3.86
C MET A 15 7.87 7.73 -3.60
N SER A 16 7.60 8.47 -4.66
CA SER A 16 7.13 9.84 -4.50
C SER A 16 5.72 9.85 -3.88
N PRO A 17 5.41 10.75 -2.94
CA PRO A 17 4.05 10.90 -2.40
C PRO A 17 3.03 11.21 -3.51
N ARG A 18 3.48 11.81 -4.60
CA ARG A 18 2.72 12.04 -5.83
C ARG A 18 2.22 10.74 -6.49
N THR A 19 3.01 9.67 -6.42
CA THR A 19 2.61 8.33 -6.87
C THR A 19 1.50 7.78 -5.99
N LEU A 20 1.60 7.96 -4.67
CA LEU A 20 0.55 7.57 -3.72
C LEU A 20 -0.73 8.39 -3.92
N GLU A 21 -0.61 9.68 -4.25
CA GLU A 21 -1.76 10.48 -4.66
C GLU A 21 -2.41 9.89 -5.92
N GLN A 22 -1.64 9.62 -6.97
CA GLN A 22 -2.15 9.01 -8.21
C GLN A 22 -2.84 7.67 -7.94
N TRP A 23 -2.28 6.84 -7.05
CA TRP A 23 -2.85 5.58 -6.62
C TRP A 23 -4.23 5.77 -5.97
N ARG A 24 -4.39 6.79 -5.11
CA ARG A 24 -5.71 7.15 -4.55
C ARG A 24 -6.72 7.53 -5.62
N TRP A 25 -6.31 8.24 -6.67
CA TRP A 25 -7.18 8.56 -7.81
C TRP A 25 -7.56 7.33 -8.65
N LEU A 26 -6.61 6.41 -8.83
CA LEU A 26 -6.79 5.17 -9.57
C LEU A 26 -7.55 4.09 -8.78
N GLY A 27 -7.81 4.30 -7.49
CA GLY A 27 -8.35 3.28 -6.60
C GLY A 27 -7.40 2.10 -6.38
N LYS A 28 -6.09 2.33 -6.57
CA LYS A 28 -5.02 1.35 -6.31
C LYS A 28 -4.30 1.69 -5.01
N GLY A 29 -3.74 0.70 -4.33
CA GLY A 29 -2.96 0.90 -3.12
C GLY A 29 -3.48 0.18 -1.88
N PRO A 30 -2.70 0.21 -0.80
CA PRO A 30 -3.07 -0.38 0.48
C PRO A 30 -4.25 0.38 1.10
N ILE A 31 -4.98 -0.31 1.97
CA ILE A 31 -6.13 0.28 2.66
C ILE A 31 -5.66 1.45 3.51
N PHE A 32 -6.37 2.57 3.37
CA PHE A 32 -6.09 3.78 4.12
C PHE A 32 -7.26 4.16 5.02
N LEU A 33 -6.92 4.65 6.21
CA LEU A 33 -7.85 5.29 7.13
C LEU A 33 -7.84 6.79 6.89
N LYS A 34 -9.00 7.33 6.52
CA LYS A 34 -9.24 8.76 6.46
C LYS A 34 -9.73 9.24 7.83
N ILE A 35 -8.90 10.00 8.55
CA ILE A 35 -9.25 10.62 9.83
C ILE A 35 -9.25 12.13 9.64
N GLY A 36 -10.44 12.69 9.42
CA GLY A 36 -10.62 14.11 9.09
C GLY A 36 -9.89 14.48 7.80
N ALA A 37 -8.88 15.36 7.92
CA ALA A 37 -8.02 15.79 6.81
C ALA A 37 -6.76 14.92 6.64
N ARG A 38 -6.52 13.94 7.53
CA ARG A 38 -5.33 13.09 7.50
C ARG A 38 -5.63 11.71 6.91
N VAL A 39 -4.67 11.17 6.19
CA VAL A 39 -4.70 9.81 5.64
C VAL A 39 -3.60 8.99 6.30
N LEU A 40 -3.99 7.89 6.93
CA LEU A 40 -3.12 6.98 7.66
C LEU A 40 -3.26 5.59 7.07
N TYR A 41 -2.13 4.95 6.82
CA TYR A 41 -2.03 3.56 6.43
C TYR A 41 -1.70 2.73 7.66
N ARG A 42 -2.28 1.54 7.80
CA ARG A 42 -1.81 0.61 8.83
C ARG A 42 -0.69 -0.22 8.25
N GLU A 43 0.29 -0.53 9.09
CA GLU A 43 1.38 -1.41 8.67
C GLU A 43 0.86 -2.78 8.22
N GLU A 44 -0.20 -3.30 8.87
CA GLU A 44 -0.86 -4.56 8.50
C GLU A 44 -1.50 -4.52 7.10
N ASP A 45 -2.13 -3.40 6.73
CA ASP A 45 -2.77 -3.23 5.42
C ASP A 45 -1.73 -3.05 4.31
N VAL A 46 -0.62 -2.38 4.64
CA VAL A 46 0.53 -2.19 3.75
C VAL A 46 1.19 -3.54 3.49
N ASP A 47 1.47 -4.31 4.53
CA ASP A 47 2.08 -5.63 4.44
C ASP A 47 1.19 -6.62 3.67
N ALA A 48 -0.11 -6.63 3.95
CA ALA A 48 -1.08 -7.43 3.19
C ALA A 48 -1.13 -7.04 1.70
N TYR A 49 -1.00 -5.75 1.39
CA TYR A 49 -0.94 -5.27 0.01
C TYR A 49 0.38 -5.64 -0.67
N GLU A 50 1.51 -5.55 0.03
CA GLU A 50 2.81 -6.02 -0.45
C GLU A 50 2.79 -7.52 -0.73
N ALA A 51 2.19 -8.31 0.17
CA ALA A 51 1.99 -9.75 0.00
C ALA A 51 1.07 -10.08 -1.18
N ALA A 52 -0.02 -9.34 -1.36
CA ALA A 52 -0.93 -9.51 -2.50
C ALA A 52 -0.30 -9.10 -3.84
N GLN A 53 0.67 -8.19 -3.81
CA GLN A 53 1.34 -7.66 -5.01
C GLN A 53 2.73 -8.27 -5.25
N LEU A 54 3.13 -9.24 -4.44
CA LEU A 54 4.32 -10.06 -4.59
C LEU A 54 4.14 -10.98 -5.83
N CYS A 55 4.44 -10.42 -7.01
CA CYS A 55 4.54 -11.17 -8.25
C CYS A 55 5.96 -11.75 -8.37
N GLN A 56 6.11 -13.08 -8.43
CA GLN A 56 7.42 -13.71 -8.68
C GLN A 56 7.87 -13.61 -10.14
N ASN A 57 7.00 -13.16 -11.06
CA ASN A 57 7.33 -13.02 -12.47
C ASN A 57 6.56 -11.85 -13.10
N THR A 58 7.11 -11.25 -14.16
CA THR A 58 6.59 -10.06 -14.86
C THR A 58 5.24 -10.29 -15.58
N SER A 59 4.62 -11.48 -15.42
CA SER A 59 3.38 -11.89 -16.11
C SER A 59 2.14 -11.97 -15.22
N GLY A 60 2.22 -11.65 -13.92
CA GLY A 60 1.02 -11.47 -13.08
C GLY A 60 1.16 -12.01 -11.65
N PRO A 61 0.25 -11.61 -10.74
CA PRO A 61 0.30 -12.00 -9.33
C PRO A 61 0.01 -13.48 -9.15
N LEU A 62 0.87 -14.16 -8.38
CA LEU A 62 0.66 -15.53 -7.96
C LEU A 62 -0.46 -15.55 -6.90
N PRO A 63 -1.49 -16.40 -7.04
CA PRO A 63 -2.49 -16.55 -6.01
C PRO A 63 -1.83 -17.05 -4.71
N PRO A 64 -2.27 -16.59 -3.53
CA PRO A 64 -1.77 -17.12 -2.27
C PRO A 64 -2.12 -18.62 -2.20
N GLU A 65 -1.10 -19.48 -2.11
CA GLU A 65 -1.30 -20.91 -1.87
C GLU A 65 -2.06 -21.09 -0.53
N PRO A 66 -3.18 -21.82 -0.50
CA PRO A 66 -3.82 -22.16 0.76
C PRO A 66 -3.00 -23.25 1.47
N VAL A 67 -2.63 -22.99 2.73
CA VAL A 67 -2.07 -23.99 3.66
C VAL A 67 -3.15 -24.89 4.24
#